data_AF-A0A933J5U4-F1
#
_entry.id   AF-A0A933J5U4-F1
#
_cell.length_a   1.000
_cell.length_b   1.000
_cell.length_c   1.000
_cell.angle_alpha   90.00
_cell.angle_beta   90.00
_cell.angle_gamma   90.00
#
_symmetry.space_group_name_H-M   'P 1'
#
loop_
_entity.id
_entity.type
_entity.pdbx_description
1 polymer ?
#
loop_
_entity_poly.entity_id
_entity_poly.type
_entity_poly.pdbx_seq_one_letter_code
_entity_poly.pdbx_strand_id
1 'polypeptide(L)'
;MLKIEVWKCHPAWLAQPSKDRNAIIKTFATAVQRHLDKPVRGDGGPYVVQKPGVCLLVWTVESTNTEIVKAYDDLQIRTFFEPLVVVTATPILTARALAIKLGL
;
A
#
# COMPACT_ATOMS: atom_id res chain seq x y z
N MET A 1 4.75 16.63 -0.54
CA MET A 1 4.14 16.32 0.78
C MET A 1 3.65 14.88 0.75
N LEU A 2 4.09 14.07 1.71
CA LEU A 2 3.75 12.66 1.80
C LEU A 2 2.31 12.45 2.27
N LYS A 3 1.63 11.51 1.64
CA LYS A 3 0.31 11.01 1.99
C LYS A 3 0.40 9.52 2.28
N ILE A 4 -0.56 9.00 3.04
CA ILE A 4 -0.79 7.57 3.20
C ILE A 4 -2.09 7.26 2.49
N GLU A 5 -2.03 6.31 1.57
CA GLU A 5 -3.20 5.76 0.91
C GLU A 5 -3.62 4.48 1.60
N VAL A 6 -4.92 4.34 1.83
CA VAL A 6 -5.56 3.15 2.36
C VAL A 6 -6.58 2.69 1.35
N TRP A 7 -6.42 1.47 0.86
CA TRP A 7 -7.30 0.87 -0.12
C TRP A 7 -7.87 -0.43 0.45
N LYS A 8 -9.09 -0.77 0.07
CA LYS A 8 -9.77 -1.99 0.51
C LYS A 8 -9.59 -3.09 -0.52
N CYS A 9 -9.40 -4.33 -0.08
CA CYS A 9 -9.27 -5.47 -0.99
C CYS A 9 -10.61 -5.81 -1.66
N HIS A 10 -10.55 -6.11 -2.96
CA HIS A 10 -11.62 -6.79 -3.68
C HIS A 10 -11.61 -8.31 -3.41
N PRO A 11 -12.75 -9.00 -3.61
CA PRO A 11 -12.80 -10.46 -3.57
C PRO A 11 -11.79 -11.13 -4.52
N ALA A 12 -11.51 -10.49 -5.67
CA ALA A 12 -10.51 -10.94 -6.62
C ALA A 12 -9.11 -11.07 -6.00
N TRP A 13 -8.74 -10.20 -5.05
CA TRP A 13 -7.49 -10.32 -4.30
C TRP A 13 -7.46 -11.60 -3.47
N LEU A 14 -8.53 -11.88 -2.74
CA LEU A 14 -8.61 -13.05 -1.85
C LEU A 14 -8.64 -14.37 -2.63
N ALA A 15 -9.12 -14.35 -3.87
CA ALA A 15 -9.11 -15.50 -4.77
C ALA A 15 -7.71 -15.82 -5.33
N GLN A 16 -6.74 -14.90 -5.25
CA GLN A 16 -5.39 -15.12 -5.76
C GLN A 16 -4.58 -16.06 -4.85
N PRO A 17 -3.78 -16.99 -5.44
CA PRO A 17 -2.82 -17.79 -4.69
C PRO A 17 -1.89 -16.92 -3.85
N SER A 18 -1.52 -17.40 -2.66
CA SER A 18 -0.64 -16.66 -1.74
C SER A 18 0.71 -16.29 -2.37
N LYS A 19 1.27 -17.17 -3.21
CA LYS A 19 2.51 -16.92 -3.94
C LYS A 19 2.40 -15.70 -4.86
N ASP A 20 1.29 -15.58 -5.58
CA ASP A 20 1.06 -14.50 -6.55
C ASP A 20 0.78 -13.18 -5.83
N ARG A 21 -0.02 -13.23 -4.75
CA ARG A 21 -0.22 -12.08 -3.86
C ARG A 21 1.10 -11.54 -3.33
N ASN A 22 1.98 -12.40 -2.82
CA ASN A 22 3.28 -11.98 -2.30
C ASN A 22 4.16 -11.38 -3.39
N ALA A 23 4.14 -11.92 -4.61
CA ALA A 23 4.89 -11.38 -5.74
C ALA A 23 4.40 -9.99 -6.15
N ILE A 24 3.08 -9.79 -6.22
CA ILE A 24 2.45 -8.49 -6.51
C ILE A 24 2.87 -7.46 -5.46
N ILE A 25 2.69 -7.75 -4.16
CA ILE A 25 3.03 -6.81 -3.09
C ILE A 25 4.53 -6.50 -3.06
N LYS A 26 5.40 -7.48 -3.25
CA LYS A 26 6.86 -7.25 -3.29
C LYS A 26 7.27 -6.34 -4.46
N THR A 27 6.64 -6.53 -5.61
CA THR A 27 6.92 -5.71 -6.80
C THR A 27 6.40 -4.29 -6.59
N PHE A 28 5.18 -4.16 -6.07
CA PHE A 28 4.59 -2.87 -5.73
C PHE A 28 5.40 -2.13 -4.64
N ALA A 29 5.93 -2.86 -3.64
CA ALA A 29 6.80 -2.32 -2.62
C ALA A 29 8.08 -1.70 -3.16
N THR A 30 8.68 -2.39 -4.14
CA THR A 30 9.88 -1.89 -4.79
C THR A 30 9.61 -0.58 -5.52
N ALA A 31 8.44 -0.43 -6.16
CA ALA A 31 8.05 0.82 -6.81
C ALA A 31 7.82 1.95 -5.78
N VAL A 32 7.03 1.70 -4.74
CA VAL A 32 6.71 2.69 -3.70
C VAL A 32 7.98 3.17 -2.98
N GLN A 33 8.87 2.27 -2.58
CA GLN A 33 10.04 2.60 -1.76
C GLN A 33 11.16 3.32 -2.51
N ARG A 34 11.26 3.16 -3.84
CA ARG A 34 12.30 3.84 -4.64
C ARG A 34 12.24 5.36 -4.50
N HIS A 35 11.05 5.91 -4.31
CA HIS A 35 10.80 7.35 -4.27
C HIS A 35 10.78 7.95 -2.88
N LEU A 36 10.81 7.11 -1.85
CA LEU A 36 10.88 7.59 -0.49
C LEU A 36 12.33 7.86 -0.12
N ASP A 37 12.55 8.96 0.59
CA ASP A 37 13.84 9.24 1.22
C ASP A 37 14.24 8.09 2.15
N LYS A 38 15.56 7.84 2.27
CA LYS A 38 16.12 6.78 3.12
C LYS A 38 15.46 6.65 4.51
N PRO A 39 15.20 7.72 5.28
CA PRO A 39 14.56 7.60 6.59
C PRO A 39 13.10 7.13 6.54
N VAL A 40 12.40 7.29 5.42
CA VAL A 40 10.97 6.98 5.27
C VAL A 40 10.73 5.60 4.63
N ARG A 41 11.72 5.06 3.90
CA ARG A 41 11.59 3.77 3.18
C ARG A 41 11.11 2.61 4.05
N GLY A 42 11.58 2.51 5.29
CA GLY A 42 11.24 1.42 6.21
C GLY A 42 9.78 1.44 6.68
N ASP A 43 9.17 2.62 6.71
CA ASP A 43 7.78 2.83 7.18
C ASP A 43 6.81 3.12 6.03
N GLY A 44 7.32 3.13 4.80
CA GLY A 44 6.58 3.49 3.59
C GLY A 44 5.58 2.45 3.10
N GLY A 45 5.69 1.20 3.56
CA GLY A 45 4.87 0.09 3.07
C GLY A 45 5.26 -0.34 1.66
N PRO A 46 4.33 -0.93 0.90
CA PRO A 46 2.95 -1.27 1.24
C PRO A 46 2.82 -2.37 2.30
N TYR A 47 1.78 -2.25 3.12
CA TYR A 47 1.37 -3.23 4.13
C TYR A 47 -0.03 -3.75 3.81
N VAL A 48 -0.22 -5.07 3.79
CA VAL A 48 -1.54 -5.68 3.68
C VAL A 48 -2.02 -6.08 5.07
N VAL A 49 -3.07 -5.43 5.56
CA VAL A 49 -3.72 -5.75 6.83
C VAL A 49 -4.90 -6.68 6.53
N GLN A 50 -4.79 -7.95 6.93
CA GLN A 50 -5.81 -8.96 6.68
C GLN A 50 -6.30 -9.58 8.00
N LYS A 51 -7.57 -9.35 8.34
CA LYS A 51 -8.29 -9.86 9.52
C LYS A 51 -9.68 -10.37 9.12
N PRO A 52 -10.39 -11.13 9.97
CA PRO A 52 -11.79 -11.45 9.73
C PRO A 52 -12.61 -10.18 9.45
N GLY A 53 -13.22 -10.09 8.27
CA GLY A 53 -14.03 -8.94 7.84
C GLY A 53 -13.24 -7.67 7.42
N VAL A 54 -11.91 -7.67 7.48
CA VAL A 54 -11.09 -6.50 7.12
C VAL A 54 -9.93 -6.94 6.22
N CYS A 55 -9.82 -6.32 5.03
CA CYS A 55 -8.67 -6.49 4.16
C CYS A 55 -8.32 -5.13 3.56
N LEU A 56 -7.15 -4.61 3.93
CA LEU A 56 -6.69 -3.27 3.54
C LEU A 56 -5.25 -3.33 3.01
N LEU A 57 -4.93 -2.46 2.07
CA LEU A 57 -3.60 -2.15 1.58
C LEU A 57 -3.26 -0.72 2.01
N VAL A 58 -2.11 -0.54 2.68
CA VAL A 58 -1.70 0.74 3.29
C VAL A 58 -0.28 1.08 2.86
N TRP A 59 -0.04 2.26 2.27
CA TRP A 59 1.30 2.69 1.87
C TRP A 59 1.44 4.21 1.86
N THR A 60 2.69 4.67 1.91
CA THR A 60 3.06 6.08 1.79
C THR A 60 3.34 6.41 0.33
N VAL A 61 2.83 7.55 -0.13
CA VAL A 61 3.01 8.04 -1.50
C VAL A 61 3.24 9.55 -1.49
N GLU A 62 4.01 10.04 -2.43
CA GLU A 62 4.02 11.48 -2.73
C GLU A 62 2.99 11.79 -3.82
N SER A 63 2.14 12.78 -3.56
CA SER A 63 0.89 13.10 -4.28
C SER A 63 0.99 13.33 -5.80
N THR A 64 2.19 13.33 -6.37
CA THR A 64 2.48 13.62 -7.79
C THR A 64 3.41 12.60 -8.43
N ASN A 65 3.64 11.45 -7.79
CA ASN A 65 4.61 10.49 -8.28
C ASN A 65 4.02 9.60 -9.41
N THR A 66 4.42 9.89 -10.64
CA THR A 66 3.98 9.18 -11.86
C THR A 66 4.45 7.73 -11.93
N GLU A 67 5.55 7.37 -11.27
CA GLU A 67 6.06 5.99 -11.27
C GLU A 67 5.20 5.07 -10.40
N ILE A 68 4.70 5.60 -9.28
CA ILE A 68 3.74 4.87 -8.44
C ILE A 68 2.41 4.71 -9.20
N VAL A 69 1.97 5.74 -9.94
CA VAL A 69 0.81 5.65 -10.82
C VAL A 69 0.98 4.52 -11.85
N LYS A 70 2.13 4.50 -12.51
CA LYS A 70 2.46 3.44 -13.48
C LYS A 70 2.50 2.05 -12.83
N ALA A 71 3.05 1.93 -11.62
CA ALA A 71 3.07 0.66 -10.89
C ALA A 71 1.65 0.16 -10.54
N TYR A 72 0.68 1.06 -10.30
CA TYR A 72 -0.72 0.65 -10.12
C TYR A 72 -1.27 -0.03 -11.37
N ASP A 73 -0.98 0.55 -12.54
CA ASP A 73 -1.54 0.11 -13.82
C ASP A 73 -0.83 -1.18 -14.29
N ASP A 74 0.50 -1.22 -14.25
CA ASP A 74 1.30 -2.37 -14.68
C ASP A 74 0.99 -3.63 -13.84
N LEU A 75 0.74 -3.46 -12.53
CA LEU A 75 0.41 -4.57 -11.62
C LEU A 75 -1.09 -4.80 -11.46
N GLN A 76 -1.92 -4.03 -12.16
CA GLN A 76 -3.38 -4.08 -12.07
C GLN A 76 -3.89 -3.98 -10.62
N ILE A 77 -3.25 -3.16 -9.79
CA ILE A 77 -3.60 -2.99 -8.37
C ILE A 77 -5.08 -2.62 -8.21
N ARG A 78 -5.62 -1.81 -9.13
CA ARG A 78 -7.05 -1.39 -9.15
C ARG A 78 -8.03 -2.55 -9.39
N THR A 79 -7.60 -3.67 -9.94
CA THR A 79 -8.42 -4.89 -10.06
C THR A 79 -8.58 -5.59 -8.71
N PHE A 80 -7.58 -5.43 -7.83
CA PHE A 80 -7.50 -6.12 -6.55
C PHE A 80 -7.84 -5.24 -5.37
N PHE A 81 -7.79 -3.92 -5.52
CA PHE A 81 -7.99 -2.96 -4.44
C PHE A 81 -8.74 -1.73 -4.92
N GLU A 82 -9.63 -1.22 -4.07
CA GLU A 82 -10.37 0.04 -4.27
C GLU A 82 -9.86 1.13 -3.31
N PRO A 83 -9.59 2.37 -3.76
CA PRO A 83 -9.23 3.46 -2.87
C PRO A 83 -10.32 3.72 -1.82
N LEU A 84 -9.94 3.76 -0.54
CA LEU A 84 -10.87 4.03 0.56
C LEU A 84 -10.68 5.43 1.12
N VAL A 85 -9.44 5.77 1.50
CA VAL A 85 -9.11 7.07 2.09
C VAL A 85 -7.66 7.44 1.82
N VAL A 86 -7.42 8.74 1.74
CA VAL A 86 -6.08 9.31 1.69
C VAL A 86 -5.90 10.21 2.90
N VAL A 87 -4.86 9.96 3.69
CA VAL A 87 -4.52 10.78 4.87
C VAL A 87 -3.15 11.41 4.71
N THR A 88 -2.97 12.58 5.31
CA THR A 88 -1.69 13.26 5.31
C THR A 88 -0.71 12.55 6.24
N ALA A 89 0.48 12.21 5.74
CA ALA A 89 1.52 11.62 6.59
C ALA A 89 2.08 12.69 7.52
N THR A 90 2.33 12.33 8.78
CA THR A 90 2.99 13.18 9.77
C THR A 90 4.12 12.40 10.43
N PRO A 91 5.05 13.05 11.17
CA PRO A 91 6.13 12.32 11.85
C PRO A 91 5.65 11.21 12.80
N ILE A 92 4.41 11.30 13.31
CA ILE A 92 3.82 10.33 14.27
C ILE A 92 2.89 9.35 13.54
N LEU A 93 2.30 9.75 12.42
CA LEU A 93 1.40 8.92 11.61
C LEU A 93 2.10 8.52 10.30
N THR A 94 2.82 7.40 10.36
CA THR A 94 3.41 6.72 9.19
C THR A 94 2.48 5.61 8.68
N ALA A 95 2.69 5.13 7.44
CA ALA A 95 1.90 4.01 6.91
C ALA A 95 2.06 2.75 7.78
N ARG A 96 3.26 2.49 8.30
CA ARG A 96 3.50 1.39 9.24
C ARG A 96 2.74 1.56 10.55
N ALA A 97 2.80 2.74 11.16
CA ALA A 97 2.09 3.01 12.41
C ALA A 97 0.57 2.84 12.24
N LEU A 98 0.04 3.27 11.10
CA LEU A 98 -1.37 3.05 10.75
C LEU A 98 -1.68 1.56 10.55
N ALA A 99 -0.87 0.84 9.79
CA ALA A 99 -1.05 -0.60 9.56
C ALA A 99 -1.02 -1.40 10.87
N ILE A 100 -0.09 -1.10 11.79
CA ILE A 100 -0.03 -1.71 13.13
C ILE A 100 -1.30 -1.44 13.92
N LYS A 101 -1.83 -0.19 13.92
CA LYS A 101 -3.09 0.13 14.61
C LYS A 101 -4.29 -0.61 14.01
N LEU A 102 -4.28 -0.85 12.71
CA LEU A 102 -5.29 -1.67 12.01
C LEU A 102 -5.06 -3.18 12.25
N GLY A 103 -3.88 -3.55 12.75
CA GLY A 103 -3.42 -4.85 13.19
C GLY A 103 -2.80 -5.71 12.10
N LEU A 104 -1.85 -5.10 11.40
CA LEU A 104 -0.73 -5.79 10.76
C LEU A 104 -0.01 -6.73 11.74
#